data_AF-A0A958V7T1-F1
#
_entry.id   AF-A0A958V7T1-F1
#
_cell.length_a   1.000
_cell.length_b   1.000
_cell.length_c   1.000
_cell.angle_alpha   90.00
_cell.angle_beta   90.00
_cell.angle_gamma   90.00
#
_symmetry.space_group_name_H-M   'P 1'
#
loop_
_entity.id
_entity.type
_entity.pdbx_description
1 polymer ?
#
loop_
_entity_poly.entity_id
_entity_poly.type
_entity_poly.pdbx_seq_one_letter_code
_entity_poly.pdbx_strand_id
1 'polypeptide(L)'
;MVEEGSWVEATLDTGIPDRSPVPKPDLRKMMIPLGTVVVFGASNFPLAYSTAGGDTAAALAAGCPVIVKSHPMHAGTGELVASAIVKAAEKSGMPKGVFSNLNSSGIEVGVQLVKHPQVKAVGFTGSIGGGRALFDLAAQRKEPIPVFAEMGSVNPVVILPGAASEKAADWAKTYAGSITLGTGQFCTNPGLLLGVKDENLQEFIKHLSDEIVKIEPTCMLHPNIIGAYESKKQRALSQEGIRVTAEYQTAVATNFARQTVVTVEGKTFLENPTLHQEVFGPFSMVVQCKDSNELEVIISNLEGQLTGTILAGSGEMERSPRIVSALQNRVGRIIFNGVPTGVEVCPSMQHGGPYPASTDSRFTAVGIHSIKRWVRPFSYQQWPNDLLPDALKDKNPLGITRLLNNQLTKDAV
;
A
#
# COMPACT_ATOMS: atom_id res chain seq x y z
N MET A 1 16.06 -9.97 9.05
CA MET A 1 14.91 -10.89 9.03
C MET A 1 15.22 -12.22 8.34
N VAL A 2 15.65 -12.25 7.05
CA VAL A 2 15.99 -13.53 6.39
C VAL A 2 17.20 -14.20 7.03
N GLU A 3 18.33 -13.48 7.15
CA GLU A 3 19.57 -14.01 7.73
C GLU A 3 19.42 -14.44 9.19
N GLU A 4 18.74 -13.64 10.02
CA GLU A 4 18.49 -13.99 11.43
C GLU A 4 17.35 -15.01 11.64
N GLY A 5 16.57 -15.32 10.60
CA GLY A 5 15.54 -16.37 10.62
C GLY A 5 14.20 -16.03 11.30
N SER A 6 13.96 -14.79 11.72
CA SER A 6 12.71 -14.42 12.42
C SER A 6 11.43 -14.59 11.59
N TRP A 7 11.52 -14.56 10.26
CA TRP A 7 10.39 -14.81 9.35
C TRP A 7 9.85 -16.24 9.42
N VAL A 8 10.67 -17.19 9.90
CA VAL A 8 10.33 -18.61 9.97
C VAL A 8 9.22 -18.84 10.99
N GLU A 9 9.11 -17.97 12.01
CA GLU A 9 8.13 -18.06 13.11
C GLU A 9 8.07 -19.48 13.73
N ALA A 10 9.24 -20.09 13.89
CA ALA A 10 9.37 -21.45 14.41
C ALA A 10 8.76 -21.55 15.81
N THR A 11 7.77 -22.43 15.95
CA THR A 11 7.08 -22.72 17.21
C THR A 11 7.23 -24.21 17.53
N LEU A 12 7.63 -24.54 18.75
CA LEU A 12 7.84 -25.91 19.23
C LEU A 12 7.07 -26.11 20.52
N ASP A 13 6.16 -27.08 20.52
CA ASP A 13 5.42 -27.54 21.68
C ASP A 13 5.85 -28.97 21.98
N THR A 14 6.64 -29.17 23.04
CA THR A 14 7.15 -30.51 23.38
C THR A 14 6.02 -31.41 23.86
N GLY A 15 6.17 -32.71 23.57
CA GLY A 15 5.24 -33.72 24.04
C GLY A 15 5.27 -33.90 25.55
N ILE A 16 4.12 -34.24 26.14
CA ILE A 16 3.95 -34.62 27.56
C ILE A 16 3.15 -35.94 27.55
N PRO A 17 3.84 -37.09 27.41
CA PRO A 17 3.18 -38.39 27.23
C PRO A 17 2.30 -38.82 28.40
N ASP A 18 2.60 -38.33 29.60
CA ASP A 18 1.95 -38.64 30.87
C ASP A 18 0.86 -37.63 31.27
N ARG A 19 0.57 -36.63 30.43
CA ARG A 19 -0.49 -35.65 30.69
C ARG A 19 -1.87 -36.35 30.76
N SER A 20 -2.62 -36.10 31.83
CA SER A 20 -4.00 -36.57 32.02
C SER A 20 -5.02 -35.44 31.72
N PRO A 21 -6.20 -35.74 31.15
CA PRO A 21 -6.71 -37.06 30.73
C PRO A 21 -6.17 -37.53 29.38
N VAL A 22 -5.51 -36.65 28.61
CA VAL A 22 -5.01 -36.95 27.27
C VAL A 22 -3.54 -36.50 27.14
N PRO A 23 -2.63 -37.40 26.71
CA PRO A 23 -1.24 -37.05 26.41
C PRO A 23 -1.11 -35.82 25.50
N LYS A 24 -0.09 -34.98 25.71
CA LYS A 24 0.24 -33.88 24.78
C LYS A 24 1.17 -34.44 23.69
N PRO A 25 0.83 -34.41 22.39
CA PRO A 25 1.77 -34.74 21.34
C PRO A 25 2.84 -33.65 21.19
N ASP A 26 4.03 -34.01 20.69
CA ASP A 26 5.00 -33.04 20.18
C ASP A 26 4.47 -32.43 18.88
N LEU A 27 4.44 -31.11 18.80
CA LEU A 27 3.94 -30.36 17.65
C LEU A 27 4.88 -29.19 17.34
N ARG A 28 5.30 -29.09 16.08
CA ARG A 28 6.25 -28.06 15.64
C ARG A 28 5.75 -27.42 14.36
N LYS A 29 5.88 -26.10 14.25
CA LYS A 29 5.33 -25.32 13.13
C LYS A 29 6.34 -24.29 12.66
N MET A 30 6.41 -24.09 11.35
CA MET A 30 7.15 -22.99 10.73
C MET A 30 6.40 -22.43 9.53
N MET A 31 6.83 -21.27 9.04
CA MET A 31 6.41 -20.73 7.75
C MET A 31 7.15 -21.42 6.60
N ILE A 32 6.43 -21.69 5.51
CA ILE A 32 6.98 -22.22 4.25
C ILE A 32 6.47 -21.39 3.05
N PRO A 33 7.23 -21.29 1.94
CA PRO A 33 6.79 -20.55 0.75
C PRO A 33 5.48 -21.10 0.18
N LEU A 34 4.66 -20.22 -0.39
CA LEU A 34 3.43 -20.59 -1.10
C LEU A 34 3.70 -21.33 -2.41
N GLY A 35 4.75 -20.94 -3.13
CA GLY A 35 5.11 -21.45 -4.47
C GLY A 35 5.41 -20.33 -5.45
N THR A 36 5.17 -20.53 -6.75
CA THR A 36 5.45 -19.49 -7.76
C THR A 36 4.53 -18.27 -7.59
N VAL A 37 5.12 -17.08 -7.58
CA VAL A 37 4.42 -15.79 -7.44
C VAL A 37 4.47 -15.03 -8.77
N VAL A 38 3.35 -14.41 -9.15
CA VAL A 38 3.29 -13.47 -10.27
C VAL A 38 3.27 -12.05 -9.73
N VAL A 39 4.11 -11.17 -10.26
CA VAL A 39 4.19 -9.76 -9.84
C VAL A 39 3.83 -8.84 -11.01
N PHE A 40 2.90 -7.93 -10.78
CA PHE A 40 2.53 -6.84 -11.68
C PHE A 40 3.05 -5.52 -11.12
N GLY A 41 4.11 -4.99 -11.75
CA GLY A 41 4.75 -3.76 -11.30
C GLY A 41 3.93 -2.50 -11.56
N ALA A 42 4.09 -1.51 -10.69
CA ALA A 42 3.47 -0.19 -10.80
C ALA A 42 4.06 0.64 -11.95
N SER A 43 3.26 1.55 -12.52
CA SER A 43 3.74 2.52 -13.52
C SER A 43 4.57 3.65 -12.89
N ASN A 44 4.16 4.14 -11.72
CA ASN A 44 4.68 5.34 -11.08
C ASN A 44 5.98 5.13 -10.29
N PHE A 45 6.27 3.90 -9.89
CA PHE A 45 7.53 3.51 -9.25
C PHE A 45 8.22 2.42 -10.08
N PRO A 46 8.85 2.77 -11.21
CA PRO A 46 9.37 1.82 -12.20
C PRO A 46 10.55 0.96 -11.70
N LEU A 47 11.06 1.23 -10.50
CA LEU A 47 12.11 0.47 -9.84
C LEU A 47 11.57 -0.16 -8.55
N ALA A 48 11.26 0.67 -7.54
CA ALA A 48 10.94 0.23 -6.18
C ALA A 48 9.64 -0.58 -6.04
N TYR A 49 8.69 -0.46 -6.97
CA TYR A 49 7.46 -1.26 -7.03
C TYR A 49 7.29 -1.92 -8.39
N SER A 50 8.39 -2.39 -8.97
CA SER A 50 8.36 -3.03 -10.28
C SER A 50 9.20 -4.30 -10.33
N THR A 51 10.00 -4.50 -11.38
CA THR A 51 10.73 -5.74 -11.66
C THR A 51 11.53 -6.28 -10.47
N ALA A 52 12.29 -5.42 -9.79
CA ALA A 52 13.01 -5.75 -8.54
C ALA A 52 12.41 -5.02 -7.33
N GLY A 53 11.12 -4.71 -7.38
CA GLY A 53 10.43 -3.97 -6.33
C GLY A 53 10.15 -4.80 -5.08
N GLY A 54 9.44 -4.20 -4.13
CA GLY A 54 9.10 -4.81 -2.84
C GLY A 54 8.49 -6.22 -2.94
N ASP A 55 7.54 -6.41 -3.87
CA ASP A 55 6.89 -7.71 -4.08
C ASP A 55 7.86 -8.78 -4.57
N THR A 56 8.67 -8.49 -5.60
CA THR A 56 9.70 -9.42 -6.10
C THR A 56 10.71 -9.74 -5.01
N ALA A 57 11.22 -8.71 -4.32
CA ALA A 57 12.21 -8.89 -3.26
C ALA A 57 11.68 -9.76 -2.12
N ALA A 58 10.47 -9.48 -1.63
CA ALA A 58 9.85 -10.23 -0.55
C ALA A 58 9.49 -11.67 -0.95
N ALA A 59 9.02 -11.90 -2.18
CA ALA A 59 8.69 -13.23 -2.67
C ALA A 59 9.95 -14.11 -2.82
N LEU A 60 11.02 -13.57 -3.43
CA LEU A 60 12.30 -14.27 -3.51
C LEU A 60 12.87 -14.55 -2.12
N ALA A 61 12.80 -13.58 -1.20
CA ALA A 61 13.22 -13.75 0.19
C ALA A 61 12.44 -14.85 0.94
N ALA A 62 11.15 -15.04 0.62
CA ALA A 62 10.34 -16.13 1.17
C ALA A 62 10.69 -17.51 0.58
N GLY A 63 11.50 -17.57 -0.48
CA GLY A 63 11.78 -18.80 -1.23
C GLY A 63 10.78 -19.09 -2.34
N CYS A 64 10.04 -18.09 -2.82
CA CYS A 64 9.11 -18.22 -3.94
C CYS A 64 9.79 -17.84 -5.27
N PRO A 65 9.73 -18.68 -6.31
CA PRO A 65 10.08 -18.26 -7.66
C PRO A 65 9.16 -17.13 -8.15
N VAL A 66 9.70 -16.16 -8.89
CA VAL A 66 8.93 -14.98 -9.32
C VAL A 66 8.83 -14.88 -10.84
N ILE A 67 7.61 -14.64 -11.32
CA ILE A 67 7.35 -14.24 -12.71
C ILE A 67 6.83 -12.80 -12.70
N VAL A 68 7.62 -11.86 -13.20
CA VAL A 68 7.17 -10.47 -13.39
C VAL A 68 6.43 -10.36 -14.72
N LYS A 69 5.21 -9.83 -14.69
CA LYS A 69 4.56 -9.27 -15.87
C LYS A 69 4.98 -7.80 -15.96
N SER A 70 5.84 -7.48 -16.93
CA SER A 70 6.40 -6.13 -17.04
C SER A 70 5.33 -5.10 -17.36
N HIS A 71 5.44 -3.93 -16.74
CA HIS A 71 4.54 -2.83 -17.06
C HIS A 71 4.95 -2.24 -18.42
N PRO A 72 4.01 -2.07 -19.38
CA PRO A 72 4.36 -1.66 -20.74
C PRO A 72 4.94 -0.24 -20.82
N MET A 73 4.60 0.64 -19.88
CA MET A 73 5.07 2.04 -19.88
C MET A 73 6.56 2.20 -19.56
N HIS A 74 7.26 1.16 -19.11
CA HIS A 74 8.69 1.22 -18.79
C HIS A 74 9.41 -0.10 -19.10
N ALA A 75 9.00 -0.78 -20.17
CA ALA A 75 9.52 -2.10 -20.55
C ALA A 75 11.05 -2.16 -20.63
N GLY A 76 11.71 -1.13 -21.18
CA GLY A 76 13.18 -1.06 -21.23
C GLY A 76 13.84 -0.99 -19.85
N THR A 77 13.29 -0.21 -18.92
CA THR A 77 13.73 -0.20 -17.52
C THR A 77 13.58 -1.58 -16.90
N GLY A 78 12.42 -2.21 -17.12
CA GLY A 78 12.14 -3.55 -16.62
C GLY A 78 13.10 -4.61 -17.16
N GLU A 79 13.47 -4.53 -18.44
CA GLU A 79 14.41 -5.44 -19.10
C GLU A 79 15.83 -5.33 -18.52
N LEU A 80 16.33 -4.10 -18.31
CA LEU A 80 17.65 -3.89 -17.71
C LEU A 80 17.73 -4.48 -16.29
N VAL A 81 16.69 -4.27 -15.48
CA VAL A 81 16.60 -4.84 -14.13
C VAL A 81 16.50 -6.35 -14.18
N ALA A 82 15.67 -6.92 -15.06
CA ALA A 82 15.54 -8.35 -15.24
C ALA A 82 16.88 -9.01 -15.63
N SER A 83 17.66 -8.37 -16.53
CA SER A 83 19.00 -8.82 -16.89
C SER A 83 19.94 -8.89 -15.68
N ALA A 84 19.87 -7.89 -14.80
CA ALA A 84 20.67 -7.89 -13.57
C ALA A 84 20.28 -9.03 -12.62
N ILE A 85 18.98 -9.30 -12.45
CA ILE A 85 18.49 -10.41 -11.61
C ILE A 85 18.95 -11.76 -12.16
N VAL A 86 18.84 -11.98 -13.48
CA VAL A 86 19.27 -13.23 -14.11
C VAL A 86 20.77 -13.47 -13.90
N LYS A 87 21.61 -12.45 -14.11
CA LYS A 87 23.07 -12.55 -13.86
C LYS A 87 23.37 -12.84 -12.38
N ALA A 88 22.62 -12.23 -11.46
CA ALA A 88 22.78 -12.49 -10.03
C ALA A 88 22.38 -13.92 -9.66
N ALA A 89 21.28 -14.43 -10.22
CA ALA A 89 20.82 -15.82 -10.03
C ALA A 89 21.86 -16.83 -10.54
N GLU A 90 22.42 -16.61 -11.73
CA GLU A 90 23.49 -17.45 -12.28
C GLU A 90 24.75 -17.43 -11.40
N LYS A 91 25.21 -16.23 -11.00
CA LYS A 91 26.41 -16.06 -10.16
C LYS A 91 26.26 -16.70 -8.77
N SER A 92 25.05 -16.74 -8.24
CA SER A 92 24.75 -17.34 -6.92
C SER A 92 24.39 -18.83 -7.00
N GLY A 93 24.40 -19.44 -8.18
CA GLY A 93 24.05 -20.85 -8.36
C GLY A 93 22.57 -21.17 -8.14
N MET A 94 21.70 -20.17 -8.27
CA MET A 94 20.26 -20.37 -8.10
C MET A 94 19.69 -21.27 -9.23
N PRO A 95 18.64 -22.05 -8.94
CA PRO A 95 18.00 -22.88 -9.96
C PRO A 95 17.50 -22.06 -11.15
N LYS A 96 17.57 -22.65 -12.35
CA LYS A 96 16.88 -22.10 -13.53
C LYS A 96 15.39 -21.95 -13.23
N GLY A 97 14.81 -20.82 -13.62
CA GLY A 97 13.39 -20.53 -13.36
C GLY A 97 13.10 -19.88 -12.01
N VAL A 98 14.11 -19.56 -11.18
CA VAL A 98 13.92 -18.75 -9.96
C VAL A 98 13.29 -17.38 -10.25
N PHE A 99 13.58 -16.83 -11.43
CA PHE A 99 13.05 -15.55 -11.90
C PHE A 99 12.73 -15.60 -13.40
N SER A 100 11.66 -14.93 -13.82
CA SER A 100 11.32 -14.67 -15.22
C SER A 100 10.65 -13.32 -15.36
N ASN A 101 10.84 -12.64 -16.49
CA ASN A 101 10.22 -11.36 -16.80
C ASN A 101 9.55 -11.43 -18.18
N LEU A 102 8.24 -11.18 -18.23
CA LEU A 102 7.43 -11.29 -19.43
C LEU A 102 6.92 -9.91 -19.86
N ASN A 103 7.38 -9.46 -21.03
CA ASN A 103 6.89 -8.26 -21.68
C ASN A 103 5.54 -8.55 -22.36
N SER A 104 4.56 -7.68 -22.14
CA SER A 104 3.28 -7.71 -22.86
C SER A 104 2.66 -6.32 -22.90
N SER A 105 2.18 -5.93 -24.08
CA SER A 105 1.44 -4.69 -24.30
C SER A 105 -0.02 -4.77 -23.81
N GLY A 106 -0.59 -5.98 -23.76
CA GLY A 106 -1.98 -6.23 -23.37
C GLY A 106 -2.16 -6.94 -22.03
N ILE A 107 -3.42 -7.25 -21.72
CA ILE A 107 -3.84 -7.88 -20.46
C ILE A 107 -3.81 -9.41 -20.52
N GLU A 108 -3.74 -9.99 -21.72
CA GLU A 108 -3.95 -11.42 -22.00
C GLU A 108 -2.92 -12.27 -21.26
N VAL A 109 -1.64 -11.87 -21.33
CA VAL A 109 -0.55 -12.53 -20.59
C VAL A 109 -0.81 -12.47 -19.08
N GLY A 110 -1.30 -11.34 -18.57
CA GLY A 110 -1.65 -11.20 -17.17
C GLY A 110 -2.76 -12.17 -16.74
N VAL A 111 -3.83 -12.26 -17.54
CA VAL A 111 -4.95 -13.18 -17.30
C VAL A 111 -4.48 -14.64 -17.32
N GLN A 112 -3.65 -15.01 -18.29
CA GLN A 112 -3.10 -16.36 -18.41
C GLN A 112 -2.22 -16.72 -17.20
N LEU A 113 -1.33 -15.81 -16.79
CA LEU A 113 -0.48 -15.99 -15.61
C LEU A 113 -1.32 -16.19 -14.34
N VAL A 114 -2.31 -15.32 -14.09
CA VAL A 114 -3.16 -15.43 -12.90
C VAL A 114 -4.01 -16.70 -12.92
N LYS A 115 -4.38 -17.25 -14.08
CA LYS A 115 -5.12 -18.52 -14.18
C LYS A 115 -4.22 -19.77 -14.15
N HIS A 116 -2.92 -19.63 -14.30
CA HIS A 116 -2.02 -20.77 -14.47
C HIS A 116 -1.94 -21.63 -13.20
N PRO A 117 -2.16 -22.96 -13.25
CA PRO A 117 -2.33 -23.81 -12.06
C PRO A 117 -1.09 -23.87 -11.14
N GLN A 118 0.10 -23.61 -11.68
CA GLN A 118 1.35 -23.58 -10.90
C GLN A 118 1.61 -22.26 -10.16
N VAL A 119 0.90 -21.18 -10.52
CA VAL A 119 0.97 -19.92 -9.77
C VAL A 119 0.19 -20.07 -8.47
N LYS A 120 0.79 -19.64 -7.36
CA LYS A 120 0.29 -19.80 -5.99
C LYS A 120 0.00 -18.49 -5.25
N ALA A 121 0.43 -17.35 -5.78
CA ALA A 121 0.00 -16.04 -5.32
C ALA A 121 0.26 -14.95 -6.39
N VAL A 122 -0.36 -13.79 -6.22
CA VAL A 122 -0.16 -12.62 -7.08
C VAL A 122 0.12 -11.38 -6.23
N GLY A 123 1.14 -10.61 -6.61
CA GLY A 123 1.37 -9.24 -6.17
C GLY A 123 1.00 -8.25 -7.28
N PHE A 124 0.25 -7.19 -6.96
CA PHE A 124 -0.18 -6.19 -7.92
C PHE A 124 -0.12 -4.80 -7.32
N THR A 125 0.32 -3.82 -8.11
CA THR A 125 0.17 -2.40 -7.78
C THR A 125 -0.35 -1.65 -8.99
N GLY A 126 -1.50 -0.98 -8.86
CA GLY A 126 -2.12 -0.26 -9.97
C GLY A 126 -3.56 0.16 -9.72
N SER A 127 -4.35 0.29 -10.80
CA SER A 127 -5.73 0.78 -10.68
C SER A 127 -6.65 -0.20 -9.94
N ILE A 128 -7.69 0.33 -9.26
CA ILE A 128 -8.74 -0.46 -8.60
C ILE A 128 -9.39 -1.46 -9.56
N GLY A 129 -9.77 -1.03 -10.77
CA GLY A 129 -10.41 -1.90 -11.76
C GLY A 129 -9.51 -3.08 -12.17
N GLY A 130 -8.23 -2.82 -12.39
CA GLY A 130 -7.25 -3.86 -12.72
C GLY A 130 -7.02 -4.84 -11.57
N GLY A 131 -6.75 -4.33 -10.36
CA GLY A 131 -6.51 -5.17 -9.19
C GLY A 131 -7.72 -6.03 -8.82
N ARG A 132 -8.93 -5.43 -8.86
CA ARG A 132 -10.19 -6.15 -8.62
C ARG A 132 -10.42 -7.26 -9.65
N ALA A 133 -10.18 -6.98 -10.93
CA ALA A 133 -10.32 -7.99 -11.98
C ALA A 133 -9.36 -9.18 -11.76
N LEU A 134 -8.10 -8.93 -11.40
CA LEU A 134 -7.14 -10.00 -11.12
C LEU A 134 -7.53 -10.79 -9.86
N PHE A 135 -8.02 -10.11 -8.82
CA PHE A 135 -8.53 -10.74 -7.60
C PHE A 135 -9.69 -11.71 -7.91
N ASP A 136 -10.68 -11.26 -8.69
CA ASP A 136 -11.83 -12.10 -9.07
C ASP A 136 -11.39 -13.31 -9.92
N LEU A 137 -10.48 -13.10 -10.87
CA LEU A 137 -9.94 -14.16 -11.70
C LEU A 137 -9.22 -15.23 -10.87
N ALA A 138 -8.45 -14.82 -9.87
CA ALA A 138 -7.77 -15.73 -8.96
C ALA A 138 -8.75 -16.50 -8.07
N ALA A 139 -9.79 -15.84 -7.56
CA ALA A 139 -10.82 -16.45 -6.73
C ALA A 139 -11.68 -17.49 -7.49
N GLN A 140 -11.84 -17.31 -8.81
CA GLN A 140 -12.61 -18.21 -9.68
C GLN A 140 -11.84 -19.45 -10.16
N ARG A 141 -10.54 -19.58 -9.83
CA ARG A 141 -9.75 -20.76 -10.18
C ARG A 141 -10.29 -22.01 -9.47
N LYS A 142 -10.01 -23.19 -10.05
CA LYS A 142 -10.25 -24.48 -9.39
C LYS A 142 -9.53 -24.57 -8.04
N GLU A 143 -8.32 -24.03 -7.97
CA GLU A 143 -7.57 -23.81 -6.73
C GLU A 143 -7.37 -22.30 -6.60
N PRO A 144 -8.22 -21.60 -5.82
CA PRO A 144 -8.09 -20.17 -5.56
C PRO A 144 -6.73 -19.84 -4.94
N ILE A 145 -6.19 -18.69 -5.32
CA ILE A 145 -4.89 -18.21 -4.82
C ILE A 145 -5.04 -16.79 -4.27
N PRO A 146 -4.24 -16.39 -3.26
CA PRO A 146 -4.24 -15.03 -2.77
C PRO A 146 -3.74 -14.04 -3.83
N VAL A 147 -4.38 -12.87 -3.85
CA VAL A 147 -3.95 -11.69 -4.62
C VAL A 147 -3.78 -10.54 -3.64
N PHE A 148 -2.57 -10.00 -3.56
CA PHE A 148 -2.22 -8.82 -2.78
C PHE A 148 -2.11 -7.65 -3.76
N ALA A 149 -3.20 -6.91 -3.91
CA ALA A 149 -3.30 -5.80 -4.83
C ALA A 149 -3.38 -4.47 -4.07
N GLU A 150 -2.33 -3.67 -4.18
CA GLU A 150 -2.31 -2.28 -3.73
C GLU A 150 -2.93 -1.40 -4.82
N MET A 151 -4.02 -0.70 -4.48
CA MET A 151 -4.84 0.01 -5.46
C MET A 151 -4.98 1.50 -5.11
N GLY A 152 -6.19 2.06 -5.31
CA GLY A 152 -6.42 3.50 -5.20
C GLY A 152 -6.72 3.95 -3.77
N SER A 153 -6.29 5.17 -3.45
CA SER A 153 -6.51 5.84 -2.16
C SER A 153 -6.51 7.35 -2.40
N VAL A 154 -7.39 8.09 -1.73
CA VAL A 154 -7.38 9.57 -1.72
C VAL A 154 -6.60 10.14 -0.53
N ASN A 155 -6.24 9.29 0.45
CA ASN A 155 -5.37 9.61 1.57
C ASN A 155 -5.86 10.83 2.38
N PRO A 156 -7.01 10.72 3.08
CA PRO A 156 -7.64 11.85 3.78
C PRO A 156 -6.67 12.52 4.76
N VAL A 157 -6.65 13.85 4.69
CA VAL A 157 -5.96 14.72 5.64
C VAL A 157 -6.98 15.51 6.42
N VAL A 158 -7.05 15.31 7.73
CA VAL A 158 -7.88 16.08 8.63
C VAL A 158 -7.07 17.27 9.14
N ILE A 159 -7.54 18.49 8.90
CA ILE A 159 -6.98 19.69 9.52
C ILE A 159 -7.92 20.19 10.61
N LEU A 160 -7.40 20.31 11.82
CA LEU A 160 -8.15 20.83 12.97
C LEU A 160 -7.93 22.35 13.11
N PRO A 161 -8.86 23.09 13.76
CA PRO A 161 -8.80 24.54 13.89
C PRO A 161 -7.47 25.09 14.45
N GLY A 162 -6.85 24.38 15.40
CA GLY A 162 -5.55 24.76 15.96
C GLY A 162 -4.43 24.75 14.93
N ALA A 163 -4.34 23.69 14.10
CA ALA A 163 -3.36 23.66 13.01
C ALA A 163 -3.67 24.69 11.91
N ALA A 164 -4.96 24.89 11.61
CA ALA A 164 -5.41 25.86 10.63
C ALA A 164 -5.17 27.32 11.06
N SER A 165 -4.99 27.60 12.35
CA SER A 165 -4.70 28.95 12.87
C SER A 165 -3.22 29.19 13.17
N GLU A 166 -2.56 28.27 13.88
CA GLU A 166 -1.17 28.48 14.34
C GLU A 166 -0.14 28.45 13.20
N LYS A 167 -0.37 27.62 12.17
CA LYS A 167 0.60 27.32 11.10
C LYS A 167 -0.05 27.19 9.72
N ALA A 168 -1.10 27.98 9.47
CA ALA A 168 -1.90 27.90 8.24
C ALA A 168 -1.03 27.93 6.97
N ALA A 169 -0.18 28.96 6.83
CA ALA A 169 0.67 29.16 5.67
C ALA A 169 1.72 28.05 5.49
N ASP A 170 2.38 27.63 6.57
CA ASP A 170 3.39 26.57 6.54
C ASP A 170 2.78 25.23 6.14
N TRP A 171 1.62 24.89 6.72
CA TRP A 171 0.90 23.67 6.35
C TRP A 171 0.39 23.72 4.93
N ALA A 172 -0.17 24.86 4.48
CA ALA A 172 -0.64 25.03 3.11
C ALA A 172 0.49 24.83 2.09
N LYS A 173 1.66 25.42 2.33
CA LYS A 173 2.85 25.24 1.50
C LYS A 173 3.33 23.79 1.47
N THR A 174 3.39 23.16 2.64
CA THR A 174 3.80 21.75 2.78
C THR A 174 2.83 20.81 2.05
N TYR A 175 1.53 21.08 2.18
CA TYR A 175 0.45 20.34 1.53
C TYR A 175 0.48 20.51 0.01
N ALA A 176 0.64 21.73 -0.49
CA ALA A 176 0.83 22.02 -1.92
C ALA A 176 2.02 21.24 -2.51
N GLY A 177 3.15 21.24 -1.81
CA GLY A 177 4.32 20.44 -2.18
C GLY A 177 4.02 18.93 -2.22
N SER A 178 3.25 18.41 -1.26
CA SER A 178 2.84 17.01 -1.22
C SER A 178 1.89 16.63 -2.36
N ILE A 179 0.91 17.48 -2.69
CA ILE A 179 -0.02 17.27 -3.82
C ILE A 179 0.74 17.20 -5.15
N THR A 180 1.77 18.02 -5.32
CA THR A 180 2.48 18.17 -6.60
C THR A 180 3.72 17.28 -6.73
N LEU A 181 4.17 16.63 -5.66
CA LEU A 181 5.35 15.75 -5.68
C LEU A 181 5.20 14.65 -6.74
N GLY A 182 6.17 14.57 -7.66
CA GLY A 182 6.12 13.63 -8.79
C GLY A 182 4.91 13.85 -9.71
N THR A 183 4.48 15.10 -9.88
CA THR A 183 3.25 15.46 -10.59
C THR A 183 2.00 14.83 -9.94
N GLY A 184 2.02 14.65 -8.62
CA GLY A 184 0.95 14.00 -7.85
C GLY A 184 0.77 12.50 -8.11
N GLN A 185 1.72 11.85 -8.80
CA GLN A 185 1.63 10.44 -9.17
C GLN A 185 2.11 9.50 -8.04
N PHE A 186 1.75 9.80 -6.80
CA PHE A 186 2.01 8.98 -5.62
C PHE A 186 0.71 8.28 -5.21
N CYS A 187 0.76 6.98 -4.90
CA CYS A 187 -0.40 6.28 -4.32
C CYS A 187 -0.80 6.84 -2.95
N THR A 188 0.14 7.50 -2.27
CA THR A 188 -0.03 8.21 -1.01
C THR A 188 -0.20 9.73 -1.19
N ASN A 189 -0.57 10.20 -2.39
CA ASN A 189 -0.86 11.62 -2.63
C ASN A 189 -2.08 12.07 -1.80
N PRO A 190 -2.03 13.22 -1.11
CA PRO A 190 -3.17 13.71 -0.33
C PRO A 190 -4.23 14.37 -1.22
N GLY A 191 -5.08 13.56 -1.82
CA GLY A 191 -6.16 13.99 -2.72
C GLY A 191 -7.41 14.53 -2.01
N LEU A 192 -7.50 14.36 -0.68
CA LEU A 192 -8.65 14.79 0.12
C LEU A 192 -8.19 15.49 1.41
N LEU A 193 -8.71 16.68 1.65
CA LEU A 193 -8.56 17.42 2.91
C LEU A 193 -9.94 17.65 3.54
N LEU A 194 -10.07 17.37 4.83
CA LEU A 194 -11.29 17.52 5.61
C LEU A 194 -11.04 18.54 6.73
N GLY A 195 -11.91 19.54 6.86
CA GLY A 195 -11.85 20.52 7.95
C GLY A 195 -13.24 21.05 8.31
N VAL A 196 -13.38 21.57 9.53
CA VAL A 196 -14.61 22.28 9.92
C VAL A 196 -14.63 23.66 9.27
N LYS A 197 -15.77 24.04 8.71
CA LYS A 197 -15.98 25.30 8.00
C LYS A 197 -16.00 26.46 9.00
N ASP A 198 -14.86 27.12 9.13
CA ASP A 198 -14.67 28.34 9.90
C ASP A 198 -13.71 29.29 9.15
N GLU A 199 -13.39 30.43 9.78
CA GLU A 199 -12.47 31.43 9.21
C GLU A 199 -11.05 30.87 9.03
N ASN A 200 -10.59 30.00 9.93
CA ASN A 200 -9.25 29.40 9.87
C ASN A 200 -9.12 28.48 8.65
N LEU A 201 -10.13 27.65 8.38
CA LEU A 201 -10.14 26.82 7.18
C LEU A 201 -10.18 27.65 5.90
N GLN A 202 -10.93 28.76 5.87
CA GLN A 202 -10.92 29.67 4.71
C GLN A 202 -9.54 30.29 4.47
N GLU A 203 -8.87 30.72 5.53
CA GLU A 203 -7.50 31.25 5.45
C GLU A 203 -6.52 30.19 4.95
N PHE A 204 -6.61 28.96 5.46
CA PHE A 204 -5.82 27.84 4.96
C PHE A 204 -6.07 27.56 3.46
N ILE A 205 -7.34 27.52 3.02
CA ILE A 205 -7.70 27.32 1.60
C ILE A 205 -7.09 28.40 0.72
N LYS A 206 -7.09 29.66 1.17
CA LYS A 206 -6.47 30.77 0.45
C LYS A 206 -4.96 30.56 0.32
N HIS A 207 -4.26 30.26 1.42
CA HIS A 207 -2.82 29.98 1.37
C HIS A 207 -2.49 28.78 0.48
N LEU A 208 -3.29 27.71 0.54
CA LEU A 208 -3.10 26.53 -0.30
C LEU A 208 -3.26 26.90 -1.78
N SER A 209 -4.28 27.71 -2.09
CA SER A 209 -4.57 28.18 -3.45
C SER A 209 -3.43 29.05 -4.00
N ASP A 210 -2.87 29.92 -3.16
CA ASP A 210 -1.74 30.77 -3.53
C ASP A 210 -0.44 29.97 -3.71
N GLU A 211 -0.17 28.98 -2.85
CA GLU A 211 1.07 28.19 -2.92
C GLU A 211 1.05 27.18 -4.08
N ILE A 212 -0.08 26.51 -4.34
CA ILE A 212 -0.14 25.45 -5.35
C ILE A 212 0.06 25.97 -6.78
N VAL A 213 -0.37 27.20 -7.07
CA VAL A 213 -0.18 27.81 -8.41
C VAL A 213 1.23 28.32 -8.65
N LYS A 214 2.07 28.44 -7.61
CA LYS A 214 3.49 28.82 -7.73
C LYS A 214 4.38 27.66 -8.15
N ILE A 215 3.89 26.42 -8.07
CA ILE A 215 4.66 25.23 -8.40
C ILE A 215 4.57 24.98 -9.89
N GLU A 216 5.70 24.90 -10.59
CA GLU A 216 5.70 24.64 -12.03
C GLU A 216 5.23 23.21 -12.35
N PRO A 217 4.28 23.03 -13.29
CA PRO A 217 3.84 21.73 -13.77
C PRO A 217 5.01 20.88 -14.30
N THR A 218 4.88 19.58 -14.11
CA THR A 218 5.87 18.58 -14.57
C THR A 218 5.20 17.52 -15.43
N CYS A 219 6.01 16.76 -16.18
CA CYS A 219 5.53 15.75 -17.12
C CYS A 219 4.96 14.52 -16.38
N MET A 220 3.78 14.08 -16.78
CA MET A 220 3.19 12.81 -16.33
C MET A 220 3.86 11.61 -17.00
N LEU A 221 3.69 10.43 -16.40
CA LEU A 221 4.37 9.20 -16.80
C LEU A 221 4.05 8.75 -18.24
N HIS A 222 2.82 8.99 -18.71
CA HIS A 222 2.34 8.46 -19.99
C HIS A 222 1.11 9.23 -20.51
N PRO A 223 0.92 9.38 -21.84
CA PRO A 223 -0.25 10.04 -22.43
C PRO A 223 -1.61 9.53 -21.93
N ASN A 224 -1.74 8.22 -21.72
CA ASN A 224 -2.98 7.64 -21.16
C ASN A 224 -3.22 8.06 -19.71
N ILE A 225 -2.17 8.31 -18.92
CA ILE A 225 -2.30 8.73 -17.52
C ILE A 225 -2.77 10.18 -17.45
N ILE A 226 -2.19 11.09 -18.25
CA ILE A 226 -2.69 12.46 -18.31
C ILE A 226 -4.12 12.54 -18.88
N GLY A 227 -4.45 11.71 -19.87
CA GLY A 227 -5.82 11.63 -20.38
C GLY A 227 -6.82 11.19 -19.31
N ALA A 228 -6.45 10.21 -18.48
CA ALA A 228 -7.26 9.79 -17.33
C ALA A 228 -7.35 10.86 -16.24
N TYR A 229 -6.24 11.57 -15.96
CA TYR A 229 -6.22 12.70 -15.03
C TYR A 229 -7.22 13.78 -15.46
N GLU A 230 -7.11 14.27 -16.69
CA GLU A 230 -7.99 15.34 -17.20
C GLU A 230 -9.45 14.87 -17.24
N SER A 231 -9.72 13.65 -17.70
CA SER A 231 -11.10 13.11 -17.74
C SER A 231 -11.71 13.00 -16.35
N LYS A 232 -10.97 12.47 -15.36
CA LYS A 232 -11.45 12.34 -13.98
C LYS A 232 -11.59 13.70 -13.28
N LYS A 233 -10.65 14.62 -13.52
CA LYS A 233 -10.74 16.01 -13.05
C LYS A 233 -12.03 16.65 -13.56
N GLN A 234 -12.28 16.59 -14.88
CA GLN A 234 -13.50 17.15 -15.47
C GLN A 234 -14.78 16.51 -14.92
N ARG A 235 -14.77 15.19 -14.69
CA ARG A 235 -15.90 14.50 -14.05
C ARG A 235 -16.16 15.00 -12.63
N ALA A 236 -15.12 15.28 -11.84
CA ALA A 236 -15.26 15.87 -10.51
C ALA A 236 -15.79 17.31 -10.61
N LEU A 237 -15.24 18.13 -11.51
CA LEU A 237 -15.65 19.52 -11.73
C LEU A 237 -17.10 19.66 -12.24
N SER A 238 -17.63 18.65 -12.91
CA SER A 238 -19.02 18.66 -13.39
C SER A 238 -20.06 18.30 -12.32
N GLN A 239 -19.63 17.94 -11.09
CA GLN A 239 -20.56 17.61 -10.01
C GLN A 239 -21.13 18.88 -9.37
N GLU A 240 -22.37 18.81 -8.91
CA GLU A 240 -23.02 19.92 -8.20
C GLU A 240 -22.28 20.27 -6.90
N GLY A 241 -22.19 21.57 -6.60
CA GLY A 241 -21.58 22.08 -5.36
C GLY A 241 -20.05 22.18 -5.38
N ILE A 242 -19.38 21.76 -6.45
CA ILE A 242 -17.94 21.91 -6.61
C ILE A 242 -17.58 23.35 -6.99
N ARG A 243 -16.58 23.91 -6.29
CA ARG A 243 -15.98 25.20 -6.62
C ARG A 243 -14.48 25.05 -6.80
N VAL A 244 -13.94 25.53 -7.92
CA VAL A 244 -12.50 25.63 -8.14
C VAL A 244 -11.95 26.79 -7.31
N THR A 245 -10.97 26.53 -6.45
CA THR A 245 -10.28 27.59 -5.67
C THR A 245 -8.92 27.92 -6.24
N ALA A 246 -8.26 26.95 -6.86
CA ALA A 246 -7.00 27.14 -7.57
C ALA A 246 -6.91 26.23 -8.77
N GLU A 247 -6.44 26.77 -9.89
CA GLU A 247 -6.02 25.99 -11.04
C GLU A 247 -4.86 26.73 -11.72
N TYR A 248 -3.79 26.01 -12.05
CA TYR A 248 -2.67 26.59 -12.78
C TYR A 248 -3.11 27.02 -14.18
N GLN A 249 -3.02 28.31 -14.50
CA GLN A 249 -3.59 28.89 -15.73
C GLN A 249 -2.61 29.00 -16.90
N THR A 250 -1.30 28.95 -16.65
CA THR A 250 -0.31 29.13 -17.73
C THR A 250 -0.33 27.96 -18.71
N ALA A 251 0.06 28.21 -19.95
CA ALA A 251 0.27 27.17 -20.95
C ALA A 251 1.35 26.19 -20.47
N VAL A 252 1.10 24.89 -20.62
CA VAL A 252 2.05 23.82 -20.27
C VAL A 252 2.34 22.99 -21.51
N ALA A 253 3.48 22.30 -21.52
CA ALA A 253 3.84 21.38 -22.58
C ALA A 253 2.88 20.18 -22.64
N THR A 254 2.86 19.47 -23.77
CA THR A 254 2.12 18.21 -23.91
C THR A 254 2.52 17.23 -22.80
N ASN A 255 1.54 16.53 -22.23
CA ASN A 255 1.75 15.54 -21.16
C ASN A 255 2.13 16.13 -19.80
N PHE A 256 2.01 17.45 -19.59
CA PHE A 256 2.18 18.10 -18.28
C PHE A 256 0.81 18.37 -17.65
N ALA A 257 0.62 17.98 -16.39
CA ALA A 257 -0.66 18.16 -15.69
C ALA A 257 -0.71 19.47 -14.92
N ARG A 258 -1.82 20.20 -15.05
CA ARG A 258 -2.08 21.44 -14.31
C ARG A 258 -2.67 21.13 -12.95
N GLN A 259 -1.99 21.52 -11.88
CA GLN A 259 -2.51 21.31 -10.55
C GLN A 259 -3.82 22.06 -10.29
N THR A 260 -4.72 21.43 -9.54
CA THR A 260 -6.07 21.97 -9.26
C THR A 260 -6.49 21.66 -7.82
N VAL A 261 -7.04 22.67 -7.14
CA VAL A 261 -7.69 22.53 -5.84
C VAL A 261 -9.14 22.96 -5.97
N VAL A 262 -10.02 22.14 -5.41
CA VAL A 262 -11.46 22.39 -5.38
C VAL A 262 -11.99 22.35 -3.95
N THR A 263 -13.11 23.00 -3.71
CA THR A 263 -13.86 22.94 -2.45
C THR A 263 -15.27 22.41 -2.67
N VAL A 264 -15.80 21.72 -1.67
CA VAL A 264 -17.20 21.27 -1.61
C VAL A 264 -17.70 21.29 -0.16
N GLU A 265 -19.02 21.44 0.05
CA GLU A 265 -19.62 21.32 1.38
C GLU A 265 -19.67 19.85 1.84
N GLY A 266 -19.50 19.61 3.15
CA GLY A 266 -19.46 18.28 3.74
C GLY A 266 -20.66 17.41 3.39
N LYS A 267 -21.87 17.96 3.51
CA LYS A 267 -23.10 17.27 3.11
C LYS A 267 -23.09 16.82 1.65
N THR A 268 -22.70 17.69 0.72
CA THR A 268 -22.64 17.37 -0.71
C THR A 268 -21.60 16.29 -1.02
N PHE A 269 -20.44 16.34 -0.36
CA PHE A 269 -19.44 15.27 -0.47
C PHE A 269 -19.99 13.93 0.02
N LEU A 270 -20.65 13.92 1.19
CA LEU A 270 -21.19 12.71 1.79
C LEU A 270 -22.27 12.05 0.91
N GLU A 271 -23.14 12.85 0.29
CA GLU A 271 -24.24 12.38 -0.56
C GLU A 271 -23.79 12.01 -1.99
N ASN A 272 -22.55 12.32 -2.38
CA ASN A 272 -22.03 12.08 -3.73
C ASN A 272 -20.77 11.19 -3.77
N PRO A 273 -20.93 9.86 -3.90
CA PRO A 273 -19.80 8.91 -4.00
C PRO A 273 -18.88 9.14 -5.21
N THR A 274 -19.30 9.90 -6.23
CA THR A 274 -18.40 10.25 -7.34
C THR A 274 -17.24 11.13 -6.86
N LEU A 275 -17.48 11.96 -5.83
CA LEU A 275 -16.46 12.84 -5.26
C LEU A 275 -15.45 12.10 -4.38
N HIS A 276 -15.73 10.85 -4.00
CA HIS A 276 -14.81 10.01 -3.21
C HIS A 276 -13.74 9.37 -4.10
N GLN A 277 -13.93 9.39 -5.42
CA GLN A 277 -13.04 8.72 -6.37
C GLN A 277 -11.72 9.47 -6.55
N GLU A 278 -10.63 8.70 -6.57
CA GLU A 278 -9.28 9.21 -6.82
C GLU A 278 -9.12 9.80 -8.23
N VAL A 279 -8.57 11.02 -8.27
CA VAL A 279 -8.02 11.69 -9.46
C VAL A 279 -6.49 11.59 -9.41
N PHE A 280 -5.91 10.60 -10.09
CA PHE A 280 -4.47 10.32 -10.03
C PHE A 280 -3.66 11.39 -10.78
N GLY A 281 -3.03 12.29 -10.02
CA GLY A 281 -2.29 13.46 -10.52
C GLY A 281 -2.34 14.60 -9.49
N PRO A 282 -1.95 15.83 -9.85
CA PRO A 282 -1.85 16.92 -8.89
C PRO A 282 -3.23 17.56 -8.64
N PHE A 283 -4.16 16.81 -8.04
CA PHE A 283 -5.52 17.26 -7.73
C PHE A 283 -5.83 17.01 -6.26
N SER A 284 -6.43 17.99 -5.59
CA SER A 284 -6.88 17.82 -4.20
C SER A 284 -8.23 18.51 -3.96
N MET A 285 -9.07 17.87 -3.15
CA MET A 285 -10.39 18.37 -2.77
C MET A 285 -10.43 18.72 -1.29
N VAL A 286 -10.88 19.93 -0.98
CA VAL A 286 -11.13 20.39 0.38
C VAL A 286 -12.63 20.28 0.69
N VAL A 287 -12.98 19.44 1.66
CA VAL A 287 -14.34 19.25 2.14
C VAL A 287 -14.55 20.10 3.39
N GLN A 288 -15.48 21.04 3.28
CA GLN A 288 -15.82 21.99 4.33
C GLN A 288 -16.99 21.43 5.15
N CYS A 289 -16.68 20.78 6.27
CA CYS A 289 -17.65 20.14 7.14
C CYS A 289 -18.33 21.20 8.01
N LYS A 290 -19.64 21.12 8.22
CA LYS A 290 -20.37 22.09 9.06
C LYS A 290 -19.91 22.09 10.53
N ASP A 291 -19.51 20.93 11.03
CA ASP A 291 -19.09 20.70 12.42
C ASP A 291 -18.22 19.43 12.52
N SER A 292 -17.72 19.16 13.72
CA SER A 292 -16.88 17.98 14.00
C SER A 292 -17.62 16.65 13.89
N ASN A 293 -18.95 16.63 14.07
CA ASN A 293 -19.74 15.41 13.93
C ASN A 293 -19.88 15.04 12.44
N GLU A 294 -20.12 16.01 11.56
CA GLU A 294 -20.14 15.77 10.12
C GLU A 294 -18.78 15.29 9.60
N LEU A 295 -17.68 15.87 10.11
CA LEU A 295 -16.33 15.43 9.81
C LEU A 295 -16.12 13.96 10.19
N GLU A 296 -16.53 13.55 11.39
CA GLU A 296 -16.45 12.15 11.85
C GLU A 296 -17.31 11.21 10.99
N VAL A 297 -18.52 11.64 10.62
CA VAL A 297 -19.42 10.87 9.75
C VAL A 297 -18.80 10.69 8.36
N ILE A 298 -18.19 11.73 7.78
CA ILE A 298 -17.51 11.64 6.49
C ILE A 298 -16.37 10.64 6.56
N ILE A 299 -15.46 10.76 7.54
CA ILE A 299 -14.35 9.80 7.72
C ILE A 299 -14.90 8.38 7.83
N SER A 300 -15.94 8.20 8.64
CA SER A 300 -16.55 6.90 8.88
C SER A 300 -17.26 6.32 7.65
N ASN A 301 -17.52 7.09 6.60
CA ASN A 301 -18.13 6.62 5.35
C ASN A 301 -17.15 6.53 4.17
N LEU A 302 -15.89 6.95 4.33
CA LEU A 302 -14.87 6.73 3.31
C LEU A 302 -14.66 5.23 3.09
N GLU A 303 -14.36 4.83 1.86
CA GLU A 303 -13.80 3.51 1.61
C GLU A 303 -12.38 3.41 2.20
N GLY A 304 -11.81 2.21 2.22
CA GLY A 304 -10.46 1.99 2.75
C GLY A 304 -9.36 2.75 2.02
N GLN A 305 -8.41 3.27 2.77
CA GLN A 305 -7.33 4.16 2.34
C GLN A 305 -5.96 3.59 2.76
N LEU A 306 -4.90 3.97 2.04
CA LEU A 306 -3.52 3.64 2.45
C LEU A 306 -3.15 4.42 3.71
N THR A 307 -3.48 5.71 3.75
CA THR A 307 -3.10 6.59 4.84
C THR A 307 -4.23 7.51 5.30
N GLY A 308 -4.17 7.92 6.55
CA GLY A 308 -4.92 9.05 7.10
C GLY A 308 -3.96 9.99 7.79
N THR A 309 -4.11 11.29 7.59
CA THR A 309 -3.23 12.29 8.23
C THR A 309 -4.05 13.20 9.12
N ILE A 310 -3.49 13.59 10.26
CA ILE A 310 -4.09 14.59 11.15
C ILE A 310 -3.09 15.73 11.32
N LEU A 311 -3.53 16.94 11.00
CA LEU A 311 -2.86 18.19 11.31
C LEU A 311 -3.59 18.83 12.50
N ALA A 312 -2.90 18.98 13.62
CA ALA A 312 -3.48 19.50 14.86
C ALA A 312 -2.53 20.48 15.56
N GLY A 313 -3.11 21.48 16.22
CA GLY A 313 -2.41 22.38 17.12
C GLY A 313 -2.04 21.70 18.44
N SER A 314 -1.35 22.43 19.31
CA SER A 314 -0.90 21.89 20.60
C SER A 314 -2.08 21.54 21.52
N GLY A 315 -2.14 20.30 22.01
CA GLY A 315 -3.20 19.84 22.94
C GLY A 315 -4.60 19.72 22.34
N GLU A 316 -4.75 19.79 21.02
CA GLU A 316 -6.05 19.71 20.34
C GLU A 316 -6.55 18.26 20.19
N MET A 317 -5.62 17.31 20.07
CA MET A 317 -5.95 15.88 19.94
C MET A 317 -6.61 15.28 21.17
N GLU A 318 -6.30 15.79 22.37
CA GLU A 318 -6.94 15.37 23.62
C GLU A 318 -8.46 15.60 23.59
N ARG A 319 -8.91 16.58 22.80
CA ARG A 319 -10.32 16.96 22.64
C ARG A 319 -10.99 16.28 21.44
N SER A 320 -10.24 15.55 20.62
CA SER A 320 -10.73 14.93 19.38
C SER A 320 -10.39 13.43 19.25
N PRO A 321 -10.55 12.59 20.30
CA PRO A 321 -10.14 11.19 20.24
C PRO A 321 -10.89 10.36 19.19
N ARG A 322 -12.13 10.77 18.88
CA ARG A 322 -12.99 10.08 17.90
C ARG A 322 -12.45 10.10 16.47
N ILE A 323 -11.68 11.13 16.11
CA ILE A 323 -11.08 11.25 14.77
C ILE A 323 -10.04 10.15 14.53
N VAL A 324 -9.21 9.85 15.53
CA VAL A 324 -8.21 8.77 15.43
C VAL A 324 -8.92 7.44 15.25
N SER A 325 -9.93 7.14 16.07
CA SER A 325 -10.70 5.91 15.98
C SER A 325 -11.43 5.76 14.63
N ALA A 326 -11.99 6.86 14.11
CA ALA A 326 -12.65 6.85 12.80
C ALA A 326 -11.63 6.55 11.67
N LEU A 327 -10.46 7.19 11.68
CA LEU A 327 -9.40 6.93 10.71
C LEU A 327 -8.84 5.49 10.83
N GLN A 328 -8.65 4.98 12.05
CA GLN A 328 -8.13 3.62 12.28
C GLN A 328 -8.96 2.54 11.58
N ASN A 329 -10.28 2.72 11.48
CA ASN A 329 -11.16 1.79 10.77
C ASN A 329 -11.05 1.87 9.25
N ARG A 330 -10.40 2.91 8.72
CA ARG A 330 -10.37 3.23 7.29
C ARG A 330 -8.97 3.20 6.69
N VAL A 331 -7.91 3.32 7.48
CA VAL A 331 -6.55 3.52 6.93
C VAL A 331 -5.55 2.47 7.44
N GLY A 332 -4.53 2.15 6.63
CA GLY A 332 -3.42 1.31 7.08
C GLY A 332 -2.37 2.04 7.92
N ARG A 333 -2.17 3.34 7.68
CA ARG A 333 -1.16 4.16 8.39
C ARG A 333 -1.69 5.53 8.75
N ILE A 334 -1.55 5.92 10.01
CA ILE A 334 -1.87 7.28 10.48
C ILE A 334 -0.60 8.11 10.56
N ILE A 335 -0.66 9.34 10.06
CA ILE A 335 0.39 10.36 10.14
C ILE A 335 -0.11 11.51 11.00
N PHE A 336 0.73 12.03 11.89
CA PHE A 336 0.44 13.20 12.72
C PHE A 336 1.40 14.34 12.38
N ASN A 337 0.86 15.53 12.12
CA ASN A 337 1.63 16.74 11.80
C ASN A 337 2.72 16.50 10.73
N GLY A 338 2.29 16.01 9.58
CA GLY A 338 3.13 15.72 8.42
C GLY A 338 2.30 15.51 7.15
N VAL A 339 2.88 14.91 6.13
CA VAL A 339 2.19 14.58 4.87
C VAL A 339 2.40 13.10 4.49
N PRO A 340 1.45 12.47 3.77
CA PRO A 340 1.43 11.01 3.60
C PRO A 340 2.43 10.46 2.55
N THR A 341 2.98 11.32 1.69
CA THR A 341 3.75 10.90 0.49
C THR A 341 4.96 10.02 0.79
N GLY A 342 5.69 10.32 1.87
CA GLY A 342 6.84 9.52 2.30
C GLY A 342 6.44 8.13 2.80
N VAL A 343 7.13 7.10 2.29
CA VAL A 343 6.97 5.70 2.70
C VAL A 343 8.34 5.14 3.08
N GLU A 344 8.58 5.04 4.37
CA GLU A 344 9.81 4.47 4.94
C GLU A 344 9.87 2.94 4.78
N VAL A 345 11.02 2.40 4.41
CA VAL A 345 11.23 0.94 4.29
C VAL A 345 11.75 0.38 5.62
N CYS A 346 10.84 0.21 6.58
CA CYS A 346 11.19 -0.25 7.93
C CYS A 346 10.26 -1.36 8.45
N PRO A 347 10.60 -2.03 9.58
CA PRO A 347 9.75 -3.07 10.16
C PRO A 347 8.35 -2.62 10.58
N SER A 348 8.20 -1.38 11.01
CA SER A 348 6.93 -0.82 11.49
C SER A 348 6.02 -0.30 10.36
N MET A 349 6.46 -0.40 9.11
CA MET A 349 5.67 0.10 7.98
C MET A 349 4.44 -0.76 7.72
N GLN A 350 3.29 -0.09 7.60
CA GLN A 350 2.05 -0.64 7.08
C GLN A 350 1.68 0.13 5.82
N HIS A 351 2.03 -0.41 4.65
CA HIS A 351 1.67 0.12 3.34
C HIS A 351 0.64 -0.82 2.71
N GLY A 352 -0.61 -0.43 2.86
CA GLY A 352 -1.82 -1.19 2.58
C GLY A 352 -2.96 -0.60 3.38
N GLY A 353 -4.08 -1.31 3.50
CA GLY A 353 -5.22 -0.85 4.29
C GLY A 353 -6.49 -1.60 3.95
N PRO A 354 -7.63 -1.24 4.55
CA PRO A 354 -8.93 -1.77 4.16
C PRO A 354 -9.20 -1.57 2.65
N TYR A 355 -10.04 -2.41 2.05
CA TYR A 355 -10.43 -2.28 0.65
C TYR A 355 -11.12 -0.93 0.40
N PRO A 356 -10.83 -0.22 -0.72
CA PRO A 356 -10.05 -0.64 -1.88
C PRO A 356 -8.54 -0.35 -1.81
N ALA A 357 -7.99 0.19 -0.73
CA ALA A 357 -6.55 0.46 -0.68
C ALA A 357 -5.70 -0.80 -0.90
N SER A 358 -6.09 -1.91 -0.26
CA SER A 358 -5.54 -3.24 -0.53
C SER A 358 -6.64 -4.31 -0.55
N THR A 359 -6.38 -5.42 -1.24
CA THR A 359 -7.27 -6.60 -1.24
C THR A 359 -7.13 -7.45 0.02
N ASP A 360 -6.05 -7.29 0.80
CA ASP A 360 -5.89 -7.95 2.11
C ASP A 360 -5.22 -7.03 3.12
N SER A 361 -6.03 -6.40 3.96
CA SER A 361 -5.60 -5.37 4.92
C SER A 361 -4.71 -5.89 6.05
N ARG A 362 -4.58 -7.21 6.20
CA ARG A 362 -3.76 -7.83 7.26
C ARG A 362 -2.26 -7.74 6.96
N PHE A 363 -1.89 -7.47 5.71
CA PHE A 363 -0.50 -7.48 5.25
C PHE A 363 -0.05 -6.09 4.81
N THR A 364 1.26 -5.95 4.62
CA THR A 364 1.91 -4.75 4.08
C THR A 364 2.65 -5.10 2.79
N ALA A 365 2.63 -4.20 1.81
CA ALA A 365 3.46 -4.31 0.61
C ALA A 365 4.89 -3.80 0.80
N VAL A 366 5.15 -3.05 1.89
CA VAL A 366 6.45 -2.41 2.16
C VAL A 366 6.95 -2.76 3.56
N GLY A 367 8.28 -2.83 3.69
CA GLY A 367 8.94 -3.20 4.93
C GLY A 367 9.18 -4.70 5.02
N ILE A 368 9.95 -5.12 6.02
CA ILE A 368 10.41 -6.51 6.11
C ILE A 368 9.25 -7.49 6.30
N HIS A 369 8.15 -7.08 6.94
CA HIS A 369 6.99 -7.94 7.15
C HIS A 369 6.18 -8.23 5.88
N SER A 370 6.50 -7.58 4.76
CA SER A 370 5.88 -7.88 3.46
C SER A 370 6.16 -9.31 2.97
N ILE A 371 7.19 -9.99 3.53
CA ILE A 371 7.45 -11.42 3.31
C ILE A 371 6.25 -12.30 3.67
N LYS A 372 5.44 -11.88 4.65
CA LYS A 372 4.37 -12.70 5.23
C LYS A 372 3.25 -12.99 4.23
N ARG A 373 3.15 -12.18 3.16
CA ARG A 373 2.24 -12.40 2.04
C ARG A 373 2.53 -13.69 1.27
N TRP A 374 3.78 -14.15 1.29
CA TRP A 374 4.28 -15.18 0.39
C TRP A 374 4.53 -16.54 1.06
N VAL A 375 4.11 -16.66 2.33
CA VAL A 375 4.32 -17.87 3.13
C VAL A 375 3.02 -18.36 3.75
N ARG A 376 3.01 -19.62 4.19
CA ARG A 376 1.94 -20.21 4.99
C ARG A 376 2.51 -21.04 6.14
N PRO A 377 1.77 -21.21 7.25
CA PRO A 377 2.18 -22.13 8.30
C PRO A 377 2.09 -23.59 7.84
N PHE A 378 3.01 -24.42 8.35
CA PHE A 378 3.01 -25.86 8.19
C PHE A 378 3.48 -26.53 9.48
N SER A 379 2.75 -27.56 9.92
CA SER A 379 3.01 -28.25 11.19
C SER A 379 3.45 -29.71 10.98
N TYR A 380 4.41 -30.13 11.80
CA TYR A 380 4.88 -31.50 11.98
C TYR A 380 4.41 -31.99 13.35
N GLN A 381 3.78 -33.16 13.40
CA GLN A 381 3.29 -33.76 14.65
C GLN A 381 4.00 -35.10 14.87
N GLN A 382 4.54 -35.31 16.08
CA GLN A 382 5.23 -36.55 16.47
C GLN A 382 6.30 -36.97 15.45
N TRP A 383 6.96 -36.00 14.83
CA TRP A 383 7.87 -36.24 13.73
C TRP A 383 9.28 -36.55 14.27
N PRO A 384 10.02 -37.52 13.68
CA PRO A 384 11.38 -37.81 14.11
C PRO A 384 12.29 -36.57 13.96
N ASN A 385 13.06 -36.24 14.99
CA ASN A 385 13.90 -35.04 15.01
C ASN A 385 14.86 -34.97 13.81
N ASP A 386 15.46 -36.10 13.41
CA ASP A 386 16.42 -36.12 12.31
C ASP A 386 15.79 -35.86 10.93
N LEU A 387 14.47 -36.02 10.82
CA LEU A 387 13.68 -35.75 9.61
C LEU A 387 12.98 -34.38 9.63
N LEU A 388 13.12 -33.60 10.71
CA LEU A 388 12.59 -32.24 10.76
C LEU A 388 13.46 -31.29 9.90
N PRO A 389 12.89 -30.19 9.40
CA PRO A 389 13.67 -29.06 8.91
C PRO A 389 14.59 -28.52 10.00
N ASP A 390 15.76 -28.01 9.62
CA ASP A 390 16.77 -27.51 10.57
C ASP A 390 16.23 -26.45 11.53
N ALA A 391 15.31 -25.60 11.09
CA ALA A 391 14.64 -24.61 11.94
C ALA A 391 13.83 -25.20 13.11
N LEU A 392 13.41 -26.46 13.00
CA LEU A 392 12.55 -27.15 13.97
C LEU A 392 13.28 -28.24 14.74
N LYS A 393 14.56 -28.53 14.45
CA LYS A 393 15.35 -29.54 15.18
C LYS A 393 15.64 -29.11 16.61
N ASP A 394 15.74 -30.08 17.52
CA ASP A 394 15.97 -29.84 18.96
C ASP A 394 17.17 -28.93 19.20
N LYS A 395 18.29 -29.22 18.53
CA LYS A 395 19.58 -28.52 18.69
C LYS A 395 19.62 -27.08 18.17
N ASN A 396 18.56 -26.59 17.51
CA ASN A 396 18.55 -25.28 16.84
C ASN A 396 19.80 -24.98 15.98
N PRO A 397 20.13 -25.83 15.00
CA PRO A 397 21.36 -25.68 14.20
C PRO A 397 21.47 -24.32 13.48
N LEU A 398 20.35 -23.61 13.28
CA LEU A 398 20.33 -22.29 12.64
C LEU A 398 20.53 -21.13 13.63
N GLY A 399 20.51 -21.37 14.95
CA GLY A 399 20.66 -20.31 15.97
C GLY A 399 19.55 -19.23 15.94
N ILE A 400 18.37 -19.57 15.41
CA ILE A 400 17.24 -18.65 15.24
C ILE A 400 16.43 -18.55 16.54
N THR A 401 15.73 -17.43 16.73
CA THR A 401 14.76 -17.31 17.84
C THR A 401 13.52 -18.14 17.54
N ARG A 402 13.07 -18.93 18.51
CA ARG A 402 11.91 -19.83 18.42
C ARG A 402 10.98 -19.63 19.60
N LEU A 403 9.70 -19.93 19.43
CA LEU A 403 8.74 -20.02 20.53
C LEU A 403 8.69 -21.48 21.02
N LEU A 404 9.44 -21.80 22.07
CA LEU A 404 9.48 -23.13 22.70
C LEU A 404 8.59 -23.15 23.95
N ASN A 405 7.51 -23.94 23.94
CA ASN A 405 6.56 -24.05 25.05
C ASN A 405 6.12 -22.67 25.61
N ASN A 406 5.76 -21.74 24.70
CA ASN A 406 5.38 -20.34 24.99
C ASN A 406 6.50 -19.43 25.51
N GLN A 407 7.77 -19.84 25.41
CA GLN A 407 8.93 -18.99 25.74
C GLN A 407 9.79 -18.72 24.51
N LEU A 408 10.13 -17.45 24.27
CA LEU A 408 11.06 -17.08 23.21
C LEU A 408 12.49 -17.42 23.62
N THR A 409 13.15 -18.29 22.86
CA THR A 409 14.54 -18.70 23.14
C THR A 409 15.30 -19.08 21.86
N LYS A 410 16.63 -19.11 21.96
CA LYS A 410 17.54 -19.71 20.97
C LYS A 410 18.11 -21.05 21.46
N ASP A 411 17.79 -21.46 22.67
CA ASP A 411 18.31 -22.67 23.31
C ASP A 411 17.78 -23.94 22.63
N ALA A 412 18.44 -25.06 22.91
CA ALA A 412 17.96 -26.38 22.53
C ALA A 412 16.69 -26.77 23.32
N VAL A 413 15.94 -27.75 22.80
CA VAL A 413 14.73 -28.31 23.42
C VAL A 413 15.07 -29.13 24.66
#